data_AF-A0A9D8IQS2-F1
#
_entry.id   AF-A0A9D8IQS2-F1
#
_cell.length_a   1.000
_cell.length_b   1.000
_cell.length_c   1.000
_cell.angle_alpha   90.00
_cell.angle_beta   90.00
_cell.angle_gamma   90.00
#
_symmetry.space_group_name_H-M   'P 1'
#
loop_
_entity.id
_entity.type
_entity.pdbx_description
1 polymer ?
#
loop_
_entity_poly.entity_id
_entity_poly.type
_entity_poly.pdbx_seq_one_letter_code
_entity_poly.pdbx_strand_id
1 'polypeptide(L)' 'MTPAPTSFEPECRAAIDGVRAALLELYSNVGANPSGPQEVSRRFGVNKTLAWNVSKVMTGDDPMASIPNLPGSSAFQ' A
#
# COMPACT_ATOMS: atom_id res chain seq x y z
N MET A 1 18.97 -22.97 18.25
CA MET A 1 17.54 -23.10 17.94
C MET A 1 17.34 -22.61 16.52
N THR A 2 17.07 -23.51 15.58
CA THR A 2 16.67 -23.14 14.22
C THR A 2 15.21 -22.70 14.27
N PRO A 3 14.82 -21.53 13.75
CA PRO A 3 13.41 -21.15 13.71
C PRO A 3 12.62 -22.18 12.91
N ALA A 4 11.44 -22.56 13.41
CA ALA A 4 10.53 -23.43 12.68
C ALA A 4 10.18 -22.76 11.33
N PRO A 5 9.98 -23.54 10.25
CA PRO A 5 9.56 -22.97 8.97
C PRO A 5 8.27 -22.18 9.18
N THR A 6 8.33 -20.85 9.00
CA THR A 6 7.14 -20.02 9.03
C THR A 6 6.27 -20.41 7.84
N SER A 7 4.97 -20.56 8.09
CA SER A 7 4.03 -20.79 6.99
C SER A 7 4.02 -19.55 6.10
N PHE A 8 3.93 -19.79 4.78
CA PHE A 8 4.03 -18.76 3.76
C PHE A 8 2.97 -17.66 3.92
N GLU A 9 1.74 -18.04 4.29
CA GLU A 9 0.62 -17.09 4.40
C GLU A 9 0.84 -16.01 5.48
N PRO A 10 1.20 -16.34 6.74
CA PRO A 10 1.56 -15.33 7.74
C PRO A 10 2.68 -14.39 7.32
N GLU A 11 3.73 -14.91 6.66
CA GLU A 11 4.84 -14.09 6.17
C GLU A 11 4.38 -13.14 5.05
N CYS A 12 3.55 -13.63 4.13
CA CYS A 12 2.92 -12.77 3.12
C CYS A 12 2.07 -11.67 3.76
N ARG A 13 1.23 -12.02 4.74
CA ARG A 13 0.40 -11.04 5.45
C ARG A 13 1.27 -9.97 6.12
N ALA A 14 2.31 -10.40 6.85
CA ALA A 14 3.26 -9.49 7.49
C ALA A 14 3.95 -8.55 6.49
N ALA A 15 4.33 -9.07 5.31
CA ALA A 15 4.92 -8.25 4.26
C ALA A 15 3.94 -7.19 3.72
N ILE A 16 2.67 -7.54 3.50
CA ILE A 16 1.64 -6.58 3.05
C ILE A 16 1.35 -5.53 4.11
N ASP A 17 1.27 -5.93 5.39
CA ASP A 17 1.11 -5.00 6.50
C ASP A 17 2.29 -4.03 6.59
N GLY A 18 3.52 -4.50 6.33
CA GLY A 18 4.71 -3.66 6.24
C GLY A 18 4.62 -2.61 5.13
N VAL A 19 4.16 -3.00 3.93
CA VAL A 19 3.93 -2.06 2.82
C VAL A 19 2.87 -1.03 3.19
N ARG A 20 1.76 -1.47 3.81
CA ARG A 20 0.69 -0.57 4.26
C ARG A 20 1.20 0.45 5.27
N ALA A 21 1.96 0.01 6.26
CA ALA A 21 2.54 0.87 7.28
C ALA A 21 3.47 1.94 6.67
N ALA A 22 4.36 1.54 5.75
CA ALA A 22 5.26 2.45 5.08
C ALA A 22 4.53 3.51 4.22
N LEU A 23 3.44 3.14 3.55
CA LEU A 23 2.62 4.09 2.79
C LEU A 23 1.89 5.08 3.70
N LEU A 24 1.35 4.61 4.83
CA LEU A 24 0.69 5.47 5.82
C LEU A 24 1.68 6.45 6.46
N GLU A 25 2.88 6.00 6.79
CA GLU A 25 3.96 6.84 7.30
C GLU A 25 4.35 7.91 6.29
N LEU A 26 4.53 7.53 5.01
CA LEU A 26 4.78 8.49 3.93
C LEU A 26 3.69 9.55 3.85
N TYR A 27 2.42 9.14 3.83
CA TYR A 27 1.28 10.06 3.74
C TYR A 27 1.20 11.00 4.94
N SER A 28 1.51 10.50 6.14
CA SER A 28 1.59 11.31 7.35
C SER A 28 2.69 12.38 7.24
N ASN A 29 3.87 12.03 6.74
CA ASN A 29 5.00 12.95 6.58
C ASN A 29 4.74 14.06 5.56
N VAL A 30 3.94 13.80 4.52
CA VAL A 30 3.59 14.80 3.50
C VAL A 30 2.23 15.47 3.73
N GLY A 31 1.52 15.10 4.80
CA GLY A 31 0.18 15.60 5.12
C GLY A 31 -0.86 15.27 4.04
N ALA A 32 -0.81 14.08 3.47
CA ALA A 32 -1.76 13.60 2.46
C ALA A 32 -2.89 12.78 3.09
N ASN A 33 -4.07 12.77 2.46
CA ASN A 33 -5.19 11.96 2.91
C ASN A 33 -5.23 10.59 2.19
N PRO A 34 -5.09 9.45 2.91
CA PRO A 34 -5.19 8.10 2.32
C PRO A 34 -6.51 7.82 1.59
N SER A 35 -7.59 8.48 2.00
CA SER A 35 -8.93 8.35 1.40
C SER A 35 -9.16 9.34 0.24
N GLY A 36 -8.17 10.15 -0.12
CA GLY A 36 -8.27 11.23 -1.11
C GLY A 36 -7.36 11.04 -2.33
N PRO A 37 -7.39 9.91 -3.07
CA PRO A 37 -6.43 9.64 -4.15
C PRO A 37 -6.40 10.71 -5.25
N GLN A 38 -7.53 11.37 -5.52
CA GLN A 38 -7.58 12.44 -6.51
C GLN A 38 -6.92 13.74 -6.05
N GLU A 39 -6.97 14.04 -4.74
CA GLU A 39 -6.21 15.15 -4.15
C GLU A 39 -4.72 14.87 -4.22
N VAL A 40 -4.29 13.66 -3.85
CA VAL A 40 -2.89 13.23 -3.93
C VAL A 40 -2.34 13.30 -5.35
N SER A 41 -3.06 12.76 -6.34
CA SER A 41 -2.64 12.83 -7.76
C SER A 41 -2.45 14.28 -8.23
N ARG A 42 -3.35 15.19 -7.85
CA ARG A 42 -3.24 16.61 -8.21
C ARG A 42 -2.12 17.33 -7.46
N ARG A 43 -1.97 17.06 -6.17
CA ARG A 43 -1.05 17.77 -5.28
C ARG A 43 0.40 17.39 -5.52
N PHE A 44 0.66 16.11 -5.75
CA PHE A 44 2.03 15.57 -5.90
C PHE A 44 2.38 15.19 -7.35
N GLY A 45 1.45 15.38 -8.29
CA GLY A 45 1.67 15.05 -9.71
C GLY A 45 1.83 13.55 -9.99
N VAL A 46 1.38 12.69 -9.07
CA VAL A 46 1.45 11.23 -9.25
C VAL A 46 0.35 10.71 -10.16
N ASN A 47 0.64 9.61 -10.86
CA ASN A 47 -0.31 8.92 -11.74
C ASN A 47 -1.63 8.61 -10.99
N LYS A 48 -2.78 8.82 -11.66
CA LYS A 48 -4.10 8.60 -11.05
C LYS A 48 -4.33 7.15 -10.63
N THR A 49 -3.87 6.20 -11.44
CA THR A 49 -3.96 4.77 -11.14
C THR A 49 -3.11 4.43 -9.93
N LEU A 50 -1.90 4.99 -9.84
CA LEU A 50 -1.02 4.80 -8.69
C LEU A 50 -1.67 5.34 -7.41
N ALA A 51 -2.18 6.57 -7.44
CA ALA A 51 -2.84 7.16 -6.28
C ALA A 51 -4.06 6.34 -5.83
N TRP A 52 -4.87 5.86 -6.77
CA TRP A 52 -6.02 5.00 -6.47
C TRP A 52 -5.61 3.66 -5.86
N ASN A 53 -4.62 2.99 -6.45
CA ASN A 53 -4.07 1.72 -5.96
C ASN A 53 -3.52 1.86 -4.54
N VAL A 54 -2.70 2.88 -4.29
CA VAL A 54 -2.13 3.17 -2.97
C VAL A 54 -3.23 3.45 -1.94
N SER A 55 -4.26 4.21 -2.32
CA SER A 55 -5.43 4.42 -1.46
C SER A 55 -6.10 3.10 -1.08
N LYS A 56 -6.33 2.19 -2.04
CA LYS A 56 -6.91 0.87 -1.75
C LYS A 56 -6.07 0.02 -0.82
N VAL A 57 -4.74 0.04 -0.98
CA VAL A 57 -3.81 -0.67 -0.09
C VAL A 57 -3.87 -0.12 1.34
N MET A 58 -3.99 1.20 1.51
CA MET A 58 -4.01 1.81 2.84
C MET A 58 -5.37 1.73 3.55
N THR A 59 -6.49 1.77 2.80
CA THR A 59 -7.84 1.84 3.39
C THR A 59 -8.59 0.51 3.39
N GLY A 60 -8.05 -0.55 2.80
CA GLY A 60 -8.70 -1.87 2.77
C GLY A 60 -8.79 -2.50 4.17
N ASP A 61 -9.91 -3.16 4.47
CA ASP A 61 -10.10 -3.82 5.77
C ASP A 61 -9.21 -5.07 5.92
N ASP A 62 -9.09 -5.87 4.86
CA ASP A 62 -8.19 -7.02 4.80
C ASP A 62 -6.92 -6.71 3.98
N PRO A 63 -5.72 -6.80 4.58
CA PRO A 63 -4.44 -6.67 3.87
C PRO A 63 -4.33 -7.62 2.67
N MET A 64 -4.78 -8.87 2.79
CA MET A 64 -4.64 -9.86 1.71
C MET A 64 -5.56 -9.54 0.53
N ALA A 65 -6.78 -9.05 0.79
CA ALA A 65 -7.67 -8.53 -0.25
C ALA A 65 -7.10 -7.30 -0.99
N SER A 66 -6.08 -6.66 -0.44
CA SER A 66 -5.43 -5.47 -1.03
C SER A 66 -4.37 -5.82 -2.08
N ILE A 67 -3.92 -7.08 -2.15
CA ILE A 67 -2.86 -7.56 -3.06
C ILE A 67 -3.12 -7.17 -4.53
N PRO A 68 -4.33 -7.31 -5.10
CA PRO A 68 -4.57 -6.92 -6.50
C PRO A 68 -4.34 -5.43 -6.78
N ASN A 69 -4.36 -4.59 -5.73
CA ASN A 69 -4.15 -3.15 -5.83
C ASN A 69 -2.70 -2.74 -5.56
N LEU A 70 -1.80 -3.68 -5.29
CA LEU A 70 -0.37 -3.34 -5.14
C LEU A 70 0.14 -2.73 -6.45
N PRO A 71 0.82 -1.57 -6.39
CA PRO A 71 1.37 -0.96 -7.59
C PRO A 71 2.39 -1.88 -8.27
N GLY A 72 2.06 -2.35 -9.47
CA GLY A 72 3.01 -2.97 -10.38
C GLY A 72 3.64 -1.95 -11.33
N SER A 73 4.53 -2.41 -12.22
CA SER A 73 5.26 -1.56 -13.16
C SER A 73 4.38 -0.63 -14.00
N SER A 74 3.14 -1.04 -14.30
CA SER A 74 2.15 -0.25 -15.05
C SER A 74 1.66 1.00 -14.31
N ALA A 75 1.79 1.06 -12.99
CA ALA A 75 1.37 2.21 -12.18
C ALA A 75 2.49 3.25 -11.99
N PHE A 76 3.74 2.89 -12.26
CA PHE A 76 4.90 3.77 -12.09
C PHE A 76 5.33 4.50 -13.38
N GLN A 77 4.55 4.37 -14.47
CA GLN A 77 4.75 5.11 -15.72
C GLN A 77 4.05 6.48 -15.73
#